data_AF-A0A2M8KVQ7-F1
#
_entry.id   AF-A0A2M8KVQ7-F1
#
_cell.length_a   1.000
_cell.length_b   1.000
_cell.length_c   1.000
_cell.angle_alpha   90.00
_cell.angle_beta   90.00
_cell.angle_gamma   90.00
#
_symmetry.space_group_name_H-M   'P 1'
#
loop_
_entity.id
_entity.type
_entity.pdbx_description
1 polymer ?
#
loop_
_entity_poly.entity_id
_entity_poly.type
_entity_poly.pdbx_seq_one_letter_code
_entity_poly.pdbx_strand_id
1 'polypeptide(L)'
;MRPIVVGVVVVCAFVALASRSPVEAQQSKKACDICGFCQGDTTYPGSESAYKSCVSCVYDPITPILNDNNPTLSADPSIYPLRTKSYTMLGCIETTASGFTDSFLRLLSNLVTGLGFLGIVYGGLTVMTARGDKNRIAEGKGYVTASIFAIAIVNFAVFIVRFAGKNVLQIPFFG
;
A
#
# COMPACT_ATOMS: atom_id res chain seq x y z
N MET A 1 -10.40 34.43 5.59
CA MET A 1 -9.09 33.94 6.08
C MET A 1 -9.16 32.76 7.07
N ARG A 2 -10.34 32.29 7.50
CA ARG A 2 -10.50 31.16 8.45
C ARG A 2 -10.54 29.71 7.89
N PRO A 3 -10.76 29.42 6.58
CA PRO A 3 -10.91 28.01 6.14
C PRO A 3 -9.58 27.27 5.95
N ILE A 4 -8.48 27.99 5.70
CA ILE A 4 -7.15 27.40 5.47
C ILE A 4 -6.56 26.86 6.79
N VAL A 5 -6.77 27.58 7.91
CA VAL A 5 -6.30 27.16 9.24
C VAL A 5 -7.06 25.91 9.72
N VAL A 6 -8.36 25.82 9.45
CA VAL A 6 -9.16 24.62 9.79
C VAL A 6 -8.71 23.41 8.99
N GLY A 7 -8.40 23.57 7.69
CA GLY A 7 -7.89 22.49 6.85
C GLY A 7 -6.53 21.95 7.34
N VAL A 8 -5.59 22.83 7.68
CA VAL A 8 -4.27 22.42 8.19
C VAL A 8 -4.37 21.73 9.55
N VAL A 9 -5.23 22.20 10.44
CA VAL A 9 -5.43 21.59 11.77
C VAL A 9 -6.08 20.21 11.67
N VAL A 10 -7.04 20.01 10.77
CA VAL A 10 -7.68 18.69 10.58
C VAL A 10 -6.72 17.69 9.94
N VAL A 11 -5.90 18.12 8.98
CA VAL A 11 -4.87 17.25 8.37
C VAL A 11 -3.79 16.90 9.40
N CYS A 12 -3.31 17.85 10.20
CA CYS A 12 -2.37 17.57 11.29
C CYS A 12 -2.96 16.67 12.38
N ALA A 13 -4.25 16.83 12.73
CA ALA A 13 -4.91 15.96 13.70
C ALA A 13 -5.04 14.53 13.19
N PHE A 14 -5.38 14.33 11.91
CA PHE A 14 -5.42 13.00 11.28
C PHE A 14 -4.02 12.36 11.20
N VAL A 15 -2.98 13.13 10.86
CA VAL A 15 -1.59 12.63 10.82
C VAL A 15 -1.06 12.30 12.22
N ALA A 16 -1.46 13.05 13.25
CA ALA A 16 -1.09 12.77 14.63
C ALA A 16 -1.82 11.56 15.24
N LEU A 17 -3.07 11.30 14.82
CA LEU A 17 -3.82 10.10 15.23
C LEU A 17 -3.32 8.84 14.52
N ALA A 18 -2.79 8.96 13.30
CA ALA A 18 -2.24 7.82 12.55
C ALA A 18 -0.83 7.38 12.99
N SER A 19 -0.13 8.15 13.84
CA SER A 19 1.25 7.84 14.27
C SER A 19 1.36 7.19 15.66
N ARG A 20 0.24 6.92 16.34
CA ARG A 20 0.26 6.18 17.62
C ARG A 20 -0.14 4.72 17.43
N SER A 21 0.85 3.90 17.14
CA SER A 21 0.82 2.48 17.52
C SER A 21 2.20 2.07 18.01
N PRO A 22 2.45 2.03 19.34
CA PRO A 22 3.54 1.23 19.86
C PRO A 22 3.13 -0.24 19.75
N VAL A 23 3.67 -0.95 18.76
CA VAL A 23 3.60 -2.42 18.74
C VAL A 23 4.65 -2.91 19.73
N GLU A 24 4.20 -3.21 20.95
CA GLU A 24 5.01 -3.84 21.99
C GLU A 24 5.11 -5.34 21.69
N ALA A 25 6.17 -5.75 21.02
CA ALA A 25 6.49 -7.15 20.82
C ALA A 25 7.25 -7.70 22.04
N GLN A 26 6.52 -8.17 23.05
CA GLN A 26 7.10 -9.00 24.11
C GLN A 26 7.44 -10.39 23.56
N GLN A 27 8.74 -10.68 23.50
CA GLN A 27 9.34 -11.98 23.20
C GLN A 27 8.87 -13.08 24.19
N SER A 28 8.46 -14.23 23.64
CA SER A 28 8.54 -15.52 24.31
C SER A 28 8.97 -16.57 23.27
N LYS A 29 9.93 -17.44 23.61
CA LYS A 29 10.53 -18.45 22.71
C LYS A 29 9.50 -19.52 22.32
N LYS A 30 8.57 -19.17 21.45
CA LYS A 30 7.95 -20.07 20.50
C LYS A 30 8.69 -19.88 19.18
N ALA A 31 8.95 -20.96 18.44
CA ALA A 31 9.32 -20.79 17.03
C ALA A 31 8.14 -20.04 16.39
N CYS A 32 8.40 -18.85 15.86
CA CYS A 32 7.40 -18.04 15.20
C CYS A 32 7.94 -17.76 13.79
N ASP A 33 7.05 -17.84 12.83
CA ASP A 33 7.28 -17.43 11.46
C ASP A 33 7.48 -15.90 11.39
N ILE A 34 8.20 -15.39 10.38
CA ILE A 34 8.30 -13.96 10.07
C ILE A 34 6.93 -13.31 9.77
N CYS A 35 5.91 -14.10 9.42
CA CYS A 35 4.52 -13.66 9.32
C CYS A 35 3.77 -13.63 10.68
N GLY A 36 4.45 -13.97 11.78
CA GLY A 36 3.94 -13.82 13.15
C GLY A 36 3.15 -15.02 13.71
N PHE A 37 3.00 -16.11 12.95
CA PHE A 37 2.32 -17.30 13.43
C PHE A 37 3.28 -18.16 14.26
N CYS A 38 2.85 -18.56 15.46
CA CYS A 38 3.67 -19.30 16.42
C CYS A 38 3.07 -20.67 16.74
N GLN A 39 3.91 -21.63 17.15
CA GLN A 39 3.44 -23.01 17.43
C GLN A 39 2.45 -23.05 18.59
N GLY A 40 1.35 -23.79 18.40
CA GLY A 40 0.32 -23.98 19.43
C GLY A 40 -0.53 -22.74 19.67
N ASP A 41 -0.56 -21.79 18.74
CA ASP A 41 -1.61 -20.78 18.68
C ASP A 41 -2.68 -21.23 17.67
N THR A 42 -3.95 -21.20 18.06
CA THR A 42 -5.10 -21.44 17.17
C THR A 42 -5.59 -20.14 16.54
N THR A 43 -4.98 -19.02 16.89
CA THR A 43 -5.41 -17.67 16.51
C THR A 43 -4.39 -17.07 15.55
N TYR A 44 -4.88 -16.50 14.44
CA TYR A 44 -4.02 -15.79 13.51
C TYR A 44 -3.57 -14.44 14.11
N PRO A 45 -2.29 -14.03 13.91
CA PRO A 45 -1.86 -12.68 14.25
C PRO A 45 -2.56 -11.68 13.32
N GLY A 46 -3.63 -11.03 13.80
CA GLY A 46 -4.43 -10.07 13.04
C GLY A 46 -5.58 -10.71 12.26
N SER A 47 -5.92 -10.16 11.08
CA SER A 47 -6.95 -10.72 10.21
C SER A 47 -6.42 -11.91 9.40
N GLU A 48 -7.22 -12.95 9.22
CA GLU A 48 -6.88 -14.14 8.39
C GLU A 48 -6.36 -13.74 6.99
N SER A 49 -6.92 -12.66 6.44
CA SER A 49 -6.50 -12.08 5.16
C SER A 49 -5.07 -11.51 5.17
N ALA A 50 -4.61 -10.93 6.28
CA ALA A 50 -3.27 -10.35 6.40
C ALA A 50 -2.21 -11.44 6.52
N TYR A 51 -2.51 -12.50 7.28
CA TYR A 51 -1.63 -13.66 7.38
C TYR A 51 -1.49 -14.37 6.02
N LYS A 52 -2.60 -14.63 5.33
CA LYS A 52 -2.58 -15.23 3.97
C LYS A 52 -1.78 -14.40 2.97
N SER A 53 -1.89 -13.07 3.05
CA SER A 53 -1.14 -12.14 2.21
C SER A 53 0.36 -12.18 2.50
N CYS A 54 0.76 -12.22 3.77
CA CYS A 54 2.16 -12.36 4.17
C CYS A 54 2.75 -13.70 3.71
N VAL A 55 2.02 -14.80 3.92
CA VAL A 55 2.49 -16.14 3.53
C VAL A 55 2.70 -16.23 2.03
N SER A 56 1.75 -15.73 1.23
CA SER A 56 1.87 -15.71 -0.25
C SER A 56 3.00 -14.82 -0.79
N CYS A 57 3.48 -13.88 0.02
CA CYS A 57 4.54 -12.95 -0.34
C CYS A 57 5.92 -13.50 0.00
N VAL A 58 6.05 -14.07 1.19
CA VAL A 58 7.33 -14.49 1.78
C VAL A 58 7.71 -15.90 1.34
N TYR A 59 6.73 -16.79 1.23
CA TYR A 59 6.92 -18.21 0.94
C TYR A 59 6.55 -18.54 -0.50
N ASP A 60 7.36 -19.39 -1.13
CA ASP A 60 7.16 -19.86 -2.50
C ASP A 60 6.26 -21.13 -2.51
N PRO A 61 5.27 -21.28 -3.42
CA PRO A 61 4.39 -22.46 -3.52
C PRO A 61 5.09 -23.82 -3.77
N ILE A 62 6.41 -23.86 -3.99
CA ILE A 62 7.12 -25.11 -4.36
C ILE A 62 7.51 -26.01 -3.18
N THR A 63 7.20 -25.64 -1.93
CA THR A 63 7.35 -26.60 -0.83
C THR A 63 6.07 -27.44 -0.74
N PRO A 64 6.10 -28.74 -1.10
CA PRO A 64 4.96 -29.60 -0.86
C PRO A 64 4.68 -29.58 0.63
N ILE A 65 3.45 -29.24 0.94
CA ILE A 65 2.85 -29.21 2.26
C ILE A 65 3.15 -30.55 2.93
N LEU A 66 4.19 -30.59 3.77
CA LEU A 66 4.34 -31.64 4.74
C LEU A 66 3.12 -31.48 5.66
N ASN A 67 2.23 -32.45 5.56
CA ASN A 67 1.11 -32.65 6.48
C ASN A 67 1.65 -32.49 7.90
N ASP A 68 1.27 -31.39 8.54
CA ASP A 68 0.92 -31.26 9.97
C ASP A 68 0.92 -29.76 10.32
N ASN A 69 -0.25 -29.23 10.69
CA ASN A 69 -0.47 -27.99 11.45
C ASN A 69 0.60 -26.89 11.30
N ASN A 70 0.52 -26.18 10.16
CA ASN A 70 1.33 -25.04 9.70
C ASN A 70 2.81 -25.33 9.35
N PRO A 71 3.15 -25.43 8.04
CA PRO A 71 4.49 -25.77 7.54
C PRO A 71 5.56 -24.66 7.73
N THR A 72 5.23 -23.46 8.21
CA THR A 72 6.21 -22.37 8.36
C THR A 72 7.06 -22.43 9.63
N LEU A 73 6.92 -23.52 10.39
CA LEU A 73 7.55 -23.70 11.69
C LEU A 73 8.46 -24.93 11.79
N SER A 74 8.73 -25.59 10.67
CA SER A 74 9.75 -26.64 10.64
C SER A 74 11.11 -25.99 10.52
N ALA A 75 11.96 -26.24 11.51
CA ALA A 75 13.38 -25.89 11.55
C ALA A 75 14.18 -26.70 10.51
N ASP A 76 13.76 -26.67 9.25
CA ASP A 76 14.48 -27.27 8.13
C ASP A 76 15.24 -26.16 7.39
N PRO A 77 16.58 -26.21 7.34
CA PRO A 77 17.43 -25.21 6.69
C PRO A 77 17.37 -25.29 5.16
N SER A 78 16.23 -25.68 4.60
CA SER A 78 15.93 -25.70 3.17
C SER A 78 14.67 -24.90 2.83
N ILE A 79 13.89 -24.46 3.84
CA ILE A 79 12.76 -23.53 3.71
C ILE A 79 13.21 -22.14 4.18
N TYR A 80 14.07 -21.49 3.40
CA TYR A 80 14.43 -20.10 3.69
C TYR A 80 13.36 -19.15 3.14
N PRO A 81 12.95 -18.10 3.89
CA PRO A 81 12.27 -16.99 3.25
C PRO A 81 13.19 -16.48 2.14
N LEU A 82 12.63 -16.29 0.95
CA LEU A 82 13.38 -15.69 -0.15
C LEU A 82 13.93 -14.35 0.37
N ARG A 83 15.24 -14.24 0.54
CA ARG A 83 15.93 -12.98 0.94
C ARG A 83 15.61 -11.82 -0.02
N THR A 84 15.00 -12.16 -1.16
CA THR A 84 14.52 -11.27 -2.21
C THR A 84 13.10 -10.73 -1.99
N LYS A 85 12.34 -11.14 -0.96
CA LYS A 85 10.98 -10.64 -0.68
C LYS A 85 10.77 -10.33 0.81
N SER A 86 10.17 -9.17 1.08
CA SER A 86 9.90 -8.66 2.42
C SER A 86 8.44 -8.21 2.52
N TYR A 87 7.71 -8.69 3.52
CA TYR A 87 6.36 -8.21 3.79
C TYR A 87 6.42 -6.98 4.70
N THR A 88 5.87 -5.86 4.24
CA THR A 88 5.82 -4.59 4.99
C THR A 88 4.38 -4.10 5.10
N MET A 89 4.15 -3.06 5.91
CA MET A 89 2.83 -2.40 6.01
C MET A 89 2.33 -1.82 4.67
N LEU A 90 3.22 -1.68 3.69
CA LEU A 90 2.93 -1.23 2.32
C LEU A 90 2.64 -2.40 1.35
N GLY A 91 2.68 -3.64 1.85
CA GLY A 91 2.51 -4.87 1.09
C GLY A 91 3.82 -5.63 0.86
N CYS A 92 3.76 -6.60 -0.05
CA CYS A 92 4.91 -7.39 -0.46
C CYS A 92 5.87 -6.54 -1.29
N ILE A 93 7.12 -6.39 -0.83
CA ILE A 93 8.17 -5.69 -1.55
C ILE A 93 9.22 -6.71 -1.93
N GLU A 94 9.47 -6.85 -3.23
CA GLU A 94 10.62 -7.60 -3.70
C GLU A 94 11.86 -6.70 -3.66
N THR A 95 12.95 -7.18 -3.08
CA THR A 95 14.24 -6.47 -3.00
C THR A 95 15.07 -6.62 -4.28
N THR A 96 14.55 -7.32 -5.29
CA THR A 96 15.13 -7.34 -6.63
C THR A 96 14.79 -6.05 -7.38
N ALA A 97 15.71 -5.55 -8.21
CA ALA A 97 15.61 -4.22 -8.85
C ALA A 97 14.31 -3.98 -9.64
N SER A 98 13.76 -5.00 -10.29
CA SER A 98 12.53 -4.86 -11.08
C SER A 98 11.25 -5.01 -10.24
N GLY A 99 11.20 -5.95 -9.28
CA GLY A 99 10.06 -6.07 -8.37
C GLY A 99 9.94 -4.87 -7.39
N PHE A 100 11.06 -4.22 -7.07
CA PHE A 100 11.06 -2.94 -6.36
C PHE A 100 10.39 -1.83 -7.19
N THR A 101 10.65 -1.78 -8.50
CA THR A 101 10.05 -0.78 -9.41
C THR A 101 8.54 -0.95 -9.49
N ASP A 102 8.04 -2.18 -9.60
CA ASP A 102 6.60 -2.45 -9.62
C ASP A 102 5.92 -2.10 -8.29
N SER A 103 6.56 -2.44 -7.17
CA SER A 103 6.07 -2.10 -5.83
C SER A 103 6.02 -0.58 -5.62
N PHE A 104 7.04 0.14 -6.08
CA PHE A 104 7.13 1.59 -5.99
C PHE A 104 6.09 2.28 -6.88
N LEU A 105 5.89 1.81 -8.11
CA LEU A 105 4.86 2.34 -9.02
C LEU A 105 3.45 2.12 -8.46
N ARG A 106 3.17 0.95 -7.86
CA ARG A 106 1.89 0.69 -7.18
C ARG A 106 1.67 1.64 -6.01
N LEU A 107 2.69 1.83 -5.18
CA LEU A 107 2.61 2.73 -4.03
C LEU A 107 2.33 4.17 -4.45
N LEU A 108 3.11 4.69 -5.40
CA LEU A 108 2.92 6.04 -5.92
C LEU A 108 1.55 6.22 -6.59
N SER A 109 1.12 5.24 -7.39
CA SER A 109 -0.19 5.29 -8.04
C SER A 109 -1.31 5.38 -7.01
N ASN A 110 -1.28 4.54 -5.96
CA ASN A 110 -2.30 4.57 -4.91
C ASN A 110 -2.31 5.92 -4.18
N LEU A 111 -1.13 6.48 -3.91
CA LEU A 111 -0.98 7.72 -3.16
C LEU A 111 -1.46 8.93 -3.99
N VAL A 112 -1.12 9.00 -5.27
CA VAL A 112 -1.57 10.06 -6.18
C VAL A 112 -3.08 9.98 -6.40
N THR A 113 -3.62 8.79 -6.65
CA THR A 113 -5.08 8.63 -6.84
C THR A 113 -5.83 9.00 -5.58
N GLY A 114 -5.33 8.61 -4.40
CA GLY A 114 -5.91 8.99 -3.11
C GLY A 114 -5.91 10.50 -2.89
N LEU A 115 -4.77 11.17 -3.11
CA LEU A 115 -4.68 12.63 -2.98
C LEU A 115 -5.50 13.38 -4.03
N GLY A 116 -5.53 12.89 -5.27
CA GLY A 116 -6.35 13.47 -6.34
C GLY A 116 -7.84 13.37 -6.03
N PHE A 117 -8.28 12.25 -5.46
CA PHE A 117 -9.66 12.08 -5.02
C PHE A 117 -10.04 13.10 -3.93
N LEU A 118 -9.17 13.33 -2.95
CA LEU A 118 -9.37 14.40 -1.95
C LEU A 118 -9.44 15.79 -2.60
N GLY A 119 -8.62 16.05 -3.63
CA GLY A 119 -8.66 17.32 -4.38
C GLY A 119 -10.00 17.58 -5.05
N ILE A 120 -10.63 16.54 -5.61
CA ILE A 120 -11.98 16.62 -6.20
C ILE A 120 -13.02 16.96 -5.13
N VAL A 121 -12.97 16.28 -3.97
CA VAL A 121 -13.89 16.55 -2.85
C VAL A 121 -13.74 17.99 -2.34
N TYR A 122 -12.50 18.46 -2.17
CA TYR A 122 -12.23 19.82 -1.72
C TYR A 122 -12.71 20.89 -2.72
N GLY A 123 -12.47 20.67 -4.02
CA GLY A 123 -12.96 21.54 -5.09
C GLY A 123 -14.49 21.56 -5.15
N GLY A 124 -15.14 20.40 -5.00
CA GLY A 124 -16.60 20.28 -4.96
C GLY A 124 -17.22 21.04 -3.78
N LEU A 125 -16.68 20.87 -2.58
CA LEU A 125 -17.13 21.60 -1.38
C LEU A 125 -16.94 23.12 -1.55
N THR A 126 -15.87 23.56 -2.21
CA THR A 126 -15.62 24.98 -2.48
C THR A 126 -16.67 25.58 -3.41
N VAL A 127 -17.07 24.84 -4.46
CA VAL A 127 -18.13 25.30 -5.39
C VAL A 127 -19.50 25.34 -4.70
N MET A 128 -19.84 24.32 -3.89
CA MET A 128 -21.13 24.27 -3.19
C MET A 128 -21.27 25.36 -2.11
N THR A 129 -20.18 25.75 -1.47
CA THR A 129 -20.19 26.75 -0.38
C THR A 129 -20.01 28.20 -0.87
N ALA A 130 -19.82 28.42 -2.18
CA ALA A 130 -19.47 29.72 -2.74
C ALA A 130 -20.55 30.82 -2.64
N ARG A 131 -21.78 30.51 -2.21
CA ARG A 131 -22.90 31.48 -2.02
C ARG A 131 -23.07 32.50 -3.17
N GLY A 132 -22.77 32.10 -4.41
CA GLY A 132 -22.90 32.95 -5.61
C GLY A 132 -21.70 33.83 -5.95
N ASP A 133 -20.59 33.75 -5.22
CA ASP A 133 -19.35 34.45 -5.59
C ASP A 133 -18.69 33.76 -6.80
N LYS A 134 -18.64 34.49 -7.94
CA LYS A 134 -18.07 34.01 -9.20
C LYS A 134 -16.59 33.62 -9.09
N ASN A 135 -15.83 34.28 -8.21
CA ASN A 135 -14.42 34.02 -8.04
C ASN A 135 -14.18 32.65 -7.38
N ARG A 136 -14.94 32.36 -6.31
CA ARG A 136 -14.86 31.09 -5.58
C ARG A 136 -15.34 29.90 -6.41
N ILE A 137 -16.34 30.11 -7.28
CA ILE A 137 -16.82 29.07 -8.21
C ILE A 137 -15.76 28.76 -9.27
N ALA A 138 -15.11 29.78 -9.84
CA ALA A 138 -14.04 29.58 -10.82
C ALA A 138 -12.84 28.85 -10.22
N GLU A 139 -12.44 29.26 -9.01
CA GLU A 139 -11.35 28.64 -8.25
C GLU A 139 -11.66 27.17 -7.92
N GLY A 140 -12.86 26.87 -7.40
CA GLY A 140 -13.27 25.49 -7.11
C GLY A 140 -13.31 24.60 -8.36
N LYS A 141 -13.79 25.12 -9.49
CA LYS A 141 -13.73 24.40 -10.78
C LYS A 141 -12.30 24.11 -11.22
N GLY A 142 -11.38 25.06 -11.02
CA GLY A 142 -9.96 24.88 -11.31
C GLY A 142 -9.33 23.73 -10.51
N TYR A 143 -9.67 23.60 -9.23
CA TYR A 143 -9.18 22.49 -8.41
C TYR A 143 -9.70 21.12 -8.88
N VAL A 144 -10.97 21.04 -9.25
CA VAL A 144 -11.56 19.77 -9.75
C VAL A 144 -10.92 19.35 -11.07
N THR A 145 -10.78 20.27 -12.03
CA THR A 145 -10.17 19.95 -13.33
C THR A 145 -8.70 19.58 -13.17
N ALA A 146 -7.94 20.35 -12.39
CA ALA A 146 -6.53 20.05 -12.11
C ALA A 146 -6.35 18.66 -11.48
N SER A 147 -7.23 18.27 -10.55
CA SER A 147 -7.17 16.95 -9.90
C SER A 147 -7.45 15.81 -10.87
N ILE A 148 -8.43 15.98 -11.77
CA ILE A 148 -8.73 14.98 -12.81
C ILE A 148 -7.55 14.81 -13.76
N PHE A 149 -6.92 15.92 -14.19
CA PHE A 149 -5.73 15.86 -15.04
C PHE A 149 -4.55 15.20 -14.33
N ALA A 150 -4.33 15.48 -13.04
CA ALA A 150 -3.24 14.87 -12.28
C ALA A 150 -3.39 13.34 -12.19
N ILE A 151 -4.60 12.85 -11.86
CA ILE A 151 -4.88 11.41 -11.82
C ILE A 151 -4.71 10.79 -13.21
N ALA A 152 -5.22 11.45 -14.26
CA ALA A 152 -5.13 10.95 -15.62
C ALA A 152 -3.67 10.82 -16.09
N ILE A 153 -2.84 11.84 -15.88
CA ILE A 153 -1.42 11.85 -16.30
C ILE A 153 -0.65 10.73 -15.60
N VAL A 154 -0.80 10.59 -14.28
CA VAL A 154 -0.07 9.54 -13.54
C VAL A 154 -0.53 8.15 -13.94
N ASN A 155 -1.84 7.94 -14.09
CA ASN A 155 -2.35 6.64 -14.53
C ASN A 155 -1.89 6.30 -15.96
N PHE A 156 -1.84 7.29 -16.85
CA PHE A 156 -1.30 7.10 -18.21
C PHE A 156 0.19 6.79 -18.20
N ALA A 157 0.98 7.44 -17.34
CA ALA A 157 2.40 7.16 -17.22
C ALA A 157 2.66 5.72 -16.77
N VAL A 158 1.93 5.24 -15.75
CA VAL A 158 2.02 3.84 -15.28
C VAL A 158 1.57 2.88 -16.37
N PHE A 159 0.51 3.21 -17.11
CA PHE A 159 0.05 2.41 -18.23
C PHE A 159 1.12 2.26 -19.32
N ILE A 160 1.75 3.36 -19.74
CA ILE A 160 2.82 3.34 -20.75
C ILE A 160 4.01 2.50 -20.28
N VAL A 161 4.44 2.66 -19.03
CA VAL A 161 5.57 1.88 -18.47
C VAL A 161 5.25 0.38 -18.46
N ARG A 162 4.04 0.00 -18.04
CA ARG A 162 3.61 -1.41 -18.05
C ARG A 162 3.42 -1.97 -19.45
N PHE A 163 2.87 -1.17 -20.36
CA PHE A 163 2.65 -1.56 -21.74
C PHE A 163 3.98 -1.76 -22.47
N ALA A 164 4.91 -0.81 -22.36
CA ALA A 164 6.24 -0.93 -22.94
C ALA A 164 7.06 -2.05 -22.27
N GLY A 165 7.03 -2.15 -20.94
CA GLY A 165 7.78 -3.16 -20.18
C GLY A 165 7.37 -4.60 -20.50
N LYS A 166 6.06 -4.86 -20.66
CA LYS A 166 5.55 -6.20 -20.98
C LYS A 166 5.63 -6.54 -22.47
N ASN A 167 5.41 -5.59 -23.37
CA ASN A 167 5.25 -5.88 -24.81
C ASN A 167 6.52 -5.67 -25.64
N VAL A 168 7.45 -4.79 -25.23
CA VAL A 168 8.62 -4.43 -26.07
C VAL A 168 9.88 -5.17 -25.67
N LEU A 169 10.11 -5.42 -24.38
CA LEU A 169 11.38 -6.01 -23.92
C LEU A 169 11.27 -7.46 -23.45
N GLN A 170 10.09 -8.08 -23.51
CA GLN A 170 9.81 -9.49 -23.18
C GLN A 170 10.72 -10.08 -22.08
N ILE A 171 11.00 -9.28 -21.04
CA ILE A 171 11.81 -9.73 -19.92
C ILE A 171 10.81 -10.47 -19.02
N PRO A 172 10.99 -11.76 -18.76
CA PRO A 172 10.07 -12.58 -17.96
C PRO A 172 9.98 -12.16 -16.49
N PHE A 173 10.48 -10.97 -16.14
CA PHE A 173 10.76 -10.51 -14.79
C PHE A 173 9.83 -9.37 -14.30
N PHE A 174 9.02 -8.74 -15.17
CA PHE A 174 7.97 -7.77 -14.77
C PHE A 174 6.60 -8.45 -14.60
N GLY A 175 6.57 -9.53 -13.81
CA GLY A 175 5.38 -10.34 -13.52
C GLY A 175 5.08 -10.35 -12.03
#